data_AF-A0A933K8N8-F1
#
_entry.id   AF-A0A933K8N8-F1
#
_cell.length_a   1.000
_cell.length_b   1.000
_cell.length_c   1.000
_cell.angle_alpha   90.00
_cell.angle_beta   90.00
_cell.angle_gamma   90.00
#
_symmetry.space_group_name_H-M   'P 1'
#
loop_
_entity.id
_entity.type
_entity.pdbx_description
1 polymer ?
#
loop_
_entity_poly.entity_id
_entity_poly.type
_entity_poly.pdbx_seq_one_letter_code
_entity_poly.pdbx_strand_id
1 'polypeptide(L)'
;MADDRRAPVTGSERAAPAFLTPVFRGQRFEGHGIPLDVLPDLRVYRDLVLELAKVLFLKNNPTRRRVPKGFGDSLRLVLTELREGSAVAVLTRDVAPPEQALLPNVSKDVFADARDLINECVRAAAEGRSVPDSFPRELLGAFDGFGRHLKNDESVELRPPGEDCGPCLGFKERKQLVLLTRTDYRAEVELVGRAVAIGTDKSDFRIELDSGRVVTCPLDARSEREITAAIQDRTRLRVRVEGTGRFDRADTLGRVEQIDELETIDTLEERLRELSALPDGWLDGGGTRISPQNVEKAREILDQLLGGGVNPMPHLYPRPDGGIQAEWSFPPWEVTLALDFAVQKVVLEASDVSSDEEHEEELLFQDQALIEKLRSFLMSCRSDGQGS
;
A
#
# COMPACT_ATOMS: atom_id res chain seq x y z
N MET A 1 21.36 40.80 47.53
CA MET A 1 22.59 40.05 47.89
C MET A 1 22.13 38.85 48.69
N ALA A 2 22.21 37.59 48.25
CA ALA A 2 23.18 36.95 47.38
C ALA A 2 22.52 36.20 46.20
N ASP A 3 23.21 36.25 45.07
CA ASP A 3 22.91 35.65 43.78
C ASP A 3 23.58 34.26 43.74
N ASP A 4 22.77 33.19 43.70
CA ASP A 4 23.21 31.79 43.65
C ASP A 4 23.65 31.44 42.21
N ARG A 5 24.91 31.75 41.91
CA ARG A 5 25.55 31.33 40.65
C ARG A 5 26.04 29.90 40.76
N ARG A 6 25.18 28.94 40.43
CA ARG A 6 25.65 27.62 39.96
C ARG A 6 26.27 27.78 38.58
N ALA A 7 27.59 27.61 38.52
CA ALA A 7 28.32 27.47 37.27
C ALA A 7 27.77 26.26 36.46
N PRO A 8 27.66 26.35 35.14
CA PRO A 8 27.28 25.21 34.32
C PRO A 8 28.46 24.21 34.31
N VAL A 9 28.16 22.96 34.69
CA VAL A 9 29.05 21.82 34.50
C VAL A 9 29.12 21.55 32.99
N THR A 10 30.09 22.13 32.31
CA THR A 10 30.46 21.74 30.94
C THR A 10 31.22 20.42 30.99
N GLY A 11 30.48 19.33 31.18
CA GLY A 11 30.92 18.01 30.78
C GLY A 11 30.64 17.85 29.30
N SER A 12 31.65 18.06 28.44
CA SER A 12 31.60 17.57 27.06
C SER A 12 31.64 16.04 27.13
N GLU A 13 30.46 15.44 27.25
CA GLU A 13 30.26 14.03 27.03
C GLU A 13 30.62 13.78 25.55
N ARG A 14 31.77 13.15 25.28
CA ARG A 14 32.12 12.76 23.92
C ARG A 14 31.02 11.81 23.44
N ALA A 15 30.17 12.27 22.52
CA ALA A 15 29.18 11.42 21.87
C ALA A 15 29.90 10.19 21.31
N ALA A 16 29.39 8.99 21.64
CA ALA A 16 29.96 7.75 21.15
C ALA A 16 30.01 7.79 19.60
N PRO A 17 31.09 7.30 18.97
CA PRO A 17 31.17 7.29 17.51
C PRO A 17 30.00 6.49 16.93
N ALA A 18 29.45 6.99 15.81
CA ALA A 18 28.37 6.30 15.11
C ALA A 18 28.83 4.89 14.70
N PHE A 19 27.94 3.91 14.82
CA PHE A 19 28.13 2.56 14.30
C PHE A 19 27.73 2.49 12.82
N LEU A 20 26.61 3.12 12.47
CA LEU A 20 26.10 3.30 11.11
C LEU A 20 25.22 4.54 11.10
N THR A 21 25.19 5.27 9.98
CA THR A 21 24.24 6.36 9.76
C THR A 21 23.32 6.05 8.57
N PRO A 22 22.17 5.37 8.77
CA PRO A 22 21.14 5.25 7.75
C PRO A 22 20.58 6.62 7.33
N VAL A 23 20.50 6.85 6.02
CA VAL A 23 19.88 8.05 5.45
C VAL A 23 18.72 7.62 4.58
N PHE A 24 17.50 7.84 5.06
CA PHE A 24 16.27 7.46 4.37
C PHE A 24 15.91 8.52 3.34
N ARG A 25 15.64 8.10 2.10
CA ARG A 25 15.38 8.96 0.94
C ARG A 25 14.04 8.62 0.31
N GLY A 26 13.34 9.67 -0.13
CA GLY A 26 12.02 9.64 -0.73
C GLY A 26 11.07 10.63 -0.07
N GLN A 27 9.89 10.81 -0.69
CA GLN A 27 8.97 11.90 -0.35
C GLN A 27 8.55 11.89 1.13
N ARG A 28 8.30 10.73 1.73
CA ARG A 28 7.90 10.61 3.15
C ARG A 28 8.97 11.06 4.15
N PHE A 29 10.22 11.19 3.70
CA PHE A 29 11.35 11.61 4.52
C PHE A 29 11.74 13.08 4.28
N GLU A 30 11.07 13.77 3.35
CA GLU A 30 11.20 15.21 3.07
C GLU A 30 10.52 16.01 4.20
N GLY A 31 11.26 16.19 5.28
CA GLY A 31 10.76 16.81 6.52
C GLY A 31 11.48 16.31 7.78
N HIS A 32 12.55 15.54 7.62
CA HIS A 32 13.39 15.02 8.71
C HIS A 32 12.65 14.05 9.65
N GLY A 33 11.51 13.51 9.20
CA GLY A 33 10.74 12.48 9.89
C GLY A 33 11.01 11.09 9.32
N ILE A 34 11.02 10.09 10.20
CA ILE A 34 10.98 8.68 9.82
C ILE A 34 9.59 8.15 10.19
N PRO A 35 8.79 7.71 9.22
CA PRO A 35 7.52 7.03 9.49
C PRO A 35 7.71 5.81 10.41
N LEU A 36 6.80 5.61 11.38
CA LEU A 36 6.96 4.58 12.40
C LEU A 36 6.94 3.15 11.83
N ASP A 37 6.25 2.95 10.71
CA ASP A 37 6.21 1.73 9.89
C ASP A 37 7.58 1.34 9.30
N VAL A 38 8.53 2.28 9.19
CA VAL A 38 9.89 2.02 8.68
C VAL A 38 10.85 1.57 9.79
N LEU A 39 10.57 1.90 11.07
CA LEU A 39 11.44 1.54 12.20
C LEU A 39 11.72 0.03 12.37
N PRO A 40 10.78 -0.89 12.07
CA PRO A 40 11.06 -2.33 12.05
C PRO A 40 12.27 -2.72 11.17
N ASP A 41 12.56 -1.97 10.11
CA ASP A 41 13.69 -2.25 9.22
C ASP A 41 15.05 -2.11 9.94
N LEU A 42 15.16 -1.14 10.85
CA LEU A 42 16.37 -0.95 11.67
C LEU A 42 16.59 -2.13 12.63
N ARG A 43 15.50 -2.74 13.11
CA ARG A 43 15.57 -3.96 13.92
C ARG A 43 16.06 -5.15 13.08
N VAL A 44 15.52 -5.33 11.86
CA VAL A 44 15.99 -6.39 10.95
C VAL A 44 17.46 -6.20 10.62
N TYR A 45 17.90 -4.97 10.36
CA TYR A 45 19.30 -4.66 10.15
C TYR A 45 20.17 -5.06 11.35
N ARG A 46 19.77 -4.71 12.57
CA ARG A 46 20.48 -5.10 13.80
C ARG A 46 20.60 -6.62 13.93
N ASP A 47 19.52 -7.34 13.62
CA ASP A 47 19.49 -8.80 13.71
C ASP A 47 20.38 -9.44 12.62
N LEU A 48 20.42 -8.86 11.40
CA LEU A 48 21.33 -9.27 10.34
C LEU A 48 22.81 -9.05 10.72
N VAL A 49 23.15 -7.89 11.31
CA VAL A 49 24.49 -7.62 11.84
C VAL A 49 24.85 -8.66 12.89
N LEU A 50 23.94 -8.97 13.81
CA LEU A 50 24.17 -9.95 14.87
C LEU A 50 24.43 -11.35 14.30
N GLU A 51 23.59 -11.84 13.39
CA GLU A 51 23.75 -13.18 12.82
C GLU A 51 25.03 -13.29 11.98
N LEU A 52 25.35 -12.28 11.17
CA LEU A 52 26.59 -12.27 10.41
C LEU A 52 27.83 -12.19 11.32
N ALA A 53 27.76 -11.39 12.39
CA ALA A 53 28.83 -11.31 13.39
C ALA A 53 29.09 -12.66 14.06
N LYS A 54 28.05 -13.46 14.37
CA LYS A 54 28.24 -14.81 14.90
C LYS A 54 28.99 -15.71 13.91
N VAL A 55 28.64 -15.64 12.62
CA VAL A 55 29.32 -16.41 11.58
C VAL A 55 30.79 -16.00 11.45
N LEU A 56 31.06 -14.69 11.36
CA LEU A 56 32.42 -14.16 11.27
C LEU A 56 33.25 -14.51 12.52
N PHE A 57 32.65 -14.44 13.71
CA PHE A 57 33.32 -14.83 14.95
C PHE A 57 33.77 -16.29 14.91
N LEU A 58 32.89 -17.23 14.52
CA LEU A 58 33.21 -18.65 14.46
C LEU A 58 34.25 -18.94 13.37
N LYS A 59 34.17 -18.25 12.22
CA LYS A 59 35.18 -18.33 11.15
C LYS A 59 36.57 -17.90 11.63
N ASN A 60 36.64 -16.82 12.41
CA ASN A 60 37.88 -16.29 12.97
C ASN A 60 38.37 -17.07 14.21
N ASN A 61 37.55 -17.96 14.77
CA ASN A 61 37.87 -18.78 15.93
C ASN A 61 37.55 -20.27 15.66
N PRO A 62 38.32 -20.96 14.78
CA PRO A 62 37.97 -22.33 14.33
C PRO A 62 37.90 -23.38 15.46
N THR A 63 38.54 -23.12 16.60
CA THR A 63 38.51 -24.00 17.78
C THR A 63 37.21 -23.88 18.59
N ARG A 64 36.40 -22.84 18.34
CA ARG A 64 35.12 -22.60 19.02
C ARG A 64 33.98 -23.21 18.21
N ARG A 65 33.07 -23.91 18.89
CA ARG A 65 31.81 -24.43 18.30
C ARG A 65 30.60 -23.51 18.48
N ARG A 66 30.68 -22.54 19.38
CA ARG A 66 29.62 -21.58 19.70
C ARG A 66 30.22 -20.23 20.07
N VAL A 67 29.44 -19.17 19.88
CA VAL A 67 29.79 -17.84 20.39
C VAL A 67 29.74 -17.80 21.93
N PRO A 68 30.47 -16.87 22.58
CA PRO A 68 30.42 -16.71 24.02
C PRO A 68 29.02 -16.39 24.56
N LYS A 69 28.79 -16.71 25.85
CA LYS A 69 27.56 -16.28 26.54
C LYS A 69 27.50 -14.75 26.56
N GLY A 70 26.33 -14.17 26.28
CA GLY A 70 26.15 -12.71 26.21
C GLY A 70 26.64 -12.06 24.92
N PHE A 71 27.05 -12.83 23.89
CA PHE A 71 27.51 -12.27 22.62
C PHE A 71 26.45 -11.37 21.96
N GLY A 72 25.19 -11.81 21.93
CA GLY A 72 24.10 -11.00 21.36
C GLY A 72 23.79 -9.75 22.18
N ASP A 73 23.90 -9.85 23.51
CA ASP A 73 23.66 -8.75 24.43
C ASP A 73 24.72 -7.64 24.30
N SER A 74 25.90 -7.98 23.77
CA SER A 74 26.97 -7.01 23.48
C SER A 74 26.71 -6.15 22.24
N LEU A 75 25.72 -6.49 21.40
CA LEU A 75 25.25 -5.63 20.31
C LEU A 75 23.96 -4.93 20.70
N ARG A 76 24.12 -3.72 21.25
CA ARG A 76 23.04 -2.78 21.53
C ARG A 76 23.17 -1.56 20.62
N LEU A 77 22.37 -1.52 19.56
CA LEU A 77 22.27 -0.36 18.68
C LEU A 77 21.16 0.56 19.19
N VAL A 78 21.46 1.84 19.31
CA VAL A 78 20.53 2.87 19.79
C VAL A 78 20.44 3.97 18.74
N LEU A 79 19.22 4.34 18.37
CA LEU A 79 18.96 5.56 17.60
C LEU A 79 19.16 6.75 18.54
N THR A 80 20.22 7.51 18.32
CA THR A 80 20.64 8.61 19.20
C THR A 80 20.25 9.99 18.71
N GLU A 81 20.11 10.14 17.39
CA GLU A 81 19.87 11.43 16.77
C GLU A 81 19.11 11.22 15.46
N LEU A 82 18.20 12.15 15.17
CA LEU A 82 17.59 12.35 13.85
C LEU A 82 18.08 13.71 13.34
N ARG A 83 18.87 13.73 12.27
CA ARG A 83 19.42 14.98 11.71
C ARG A 83 18.64 15.47 10.49
N GLU A 84 18.81 16.75 10.20
CA GLU A 84 18.33 17.37 8.97
C GLU A 84 19.04 16.83 7.72
N GLY A 85 18.36 16.91 6.58
CA GLY A 85 18.61 16.07 5.39
C GLY A 85 17.60 14.92 5.34
N SER A 86 17.45 14.25 4.19
CA SER A 86 16.61 13.06 4.03
C SER A 86 16.80 12.14 5.25
N ALA A 87 15.73 11.88 6.00
CA ALA A 87 15.76 11.55 7.43
C ALA A 87 16.99 10.70 7.86
N VAL A 88 17.92 11.35 8.57
CA VAL A 88 19.23 10.78 8.92
C VAL A 88 19.18 10.18 10.31
N ALA A 89 19.22 8.85 10.41
CA ALA A 89 19.24 8.13 11.67
C ALA A 89 20.68 7.86 12.13
N VAL A 90 21.09 8.34 13.30
CA VAL A 90 22.42 8.04 13.85
C VAL A 90 22.32 6.87 14.82
N LEU A 91 22.82 5.70 14.41
CA LEU A 91 22.90 4.52 15.26
C LEU A 91 24.26 4.48 15.97
N THR A 92 24.27 4.48 17.29
CA THR A 92 25.48 4.22 18.08
C THR A 92 25.42 2.83 18.69
N ARG A 93 26.59 2.19 18.87
CA ARG A 93 26.68 0.96 19.66
C ARG A 93 26.97 1.34 21.10
N ASP A 94 26.06 1.00 22.00
CA ASP A 94 26.29 1.13 23.43
C ASP A 94 27.29 0.06 23.87
N VAL A 95 28.48 0.48 24.30
CA VAL A 95 29.56 -0.41 24.76
C VAL A 95 29.58 -0.35 26.27
N ALA A 96 29.30 -1.47 26.94
CA ALA A 96 29.40 -1.55 28.39
C ALA A 96 30.82 -1.16 28.85
N PRO A 97 30.96 -0.47 30.01
CA PRO A 97 32.26 -0.11 30.56
C PRO A 97 33.18 -1.32 30.68
N PRO A 98 34.52 -1.15 30.56
CA PRO A 98 35.49 -2.25 30.57
C PRO A 98 35.36 -3.20 31.78
N GLU A 99 34.90 -2.69 32.92
CA GLU A 99 34.69 -3.43 34.17
C GLU A 99 33.50 -4.41 34.09
N GLN A 100 32.56 -4.20 33.16
CA GLN A 100 31.40 -5.05 32.89
C GLN A 100 31.51 -5.81 31.55
N ALA A 101 32.64 -5.67 30.84
CA ALA A 101 32.88 -6.34 29.58
C ALA A 101 33.02 -7.85 29.80
N LEU A 102 31.94 -8.60 29.54
CA LEU A 102 31.87 -10.07 29.66
C LEU A 102 32.77 -10.80 28.65
N LEU A 103 33.38 -10.09 27.69
CA LEU A 103 34.18 -10.65 26.61
C LEU A 103 35.63 -10.12 26.69
N PRO A 104 36.61 -10.95 27.08
CA PRO A 104 38.01 -10.55 27.03
C PRO A 104 38.46 -10.39 25.57
N ASN A 105 39.01 -9.23 25.23
CA ASN A 105 39.80 -8.95 24.02
C ASN A 105 39.30 -9.61 22.73
N VAL A 106 38.15 -9.20 22.22
CA VAL A 106 37.92 -9.34 20.77
C VAL A 106 38.77 -8.24 20.11
N SER A 107 40.04 -8.53 19.80
CA SER A 107 41.00 -7.57 19.23
C SER A 107 40.57 -6.99 17.88
N LYS A 108 39.54 -7.57 17.26
CA LYS A 108 38.89 -7.12 16.03
C LYS A 108 37.40 -6.96 16.28
N ASP A 109 36.84 -5.79 15.97
CA ASP A 109 35.40 -5.55 16.15
C ASP A 109 34.60 -6.32 15.09
N VAL A 110 34.22 -7.56 15.42
CA VAL A 110 33.46 -8.45 14.54
C VAL A 110 32.10 -7.88 14.12
N PHE A 111 31.51 -6.99 14.92
CA PHE A 111 30.26 -6.32 14.53
C PHE A 111 30.50 -5.24 13.47
N ALA A 112 31.62 -4.52 13.55
CA ALA A 112 32.06 -3.61 12.49
C ALA A 112 32.34 -4.39 11.19
N ASP A 113 33.06 -5.52 11.27
CA ASP A 113 33.30 -6.39 10.11
C ASP A 113 31.97 -6.87 9.48
N ALA A 114 30.98 -7.22 10.30
CA ALA A 114 29.66 -7.63 9.84
C ALA A 114 28.91 -6.48 9.14
N ARG A 115 28.88 -5.28 9.73
CA ARG A 115 28.33 -4.07 9.09
C ARG A 115 28.98 -3.83 7.73
N ASP A 116 30.30 -3.82 7.68
CA ASP A 116 31.04 -3.48 6.46
C ASP A 116 30.79 -4.50 5.35
N LEU A 117 30.67 -5.78 5.71
CA LEU A 117 30.34 -6.83 4.77
C LEU A 117 28.87 -6.78 4.30
N ILE A 118 27.91 -6.36 5.15
CA ILE A 118 26.53 -6.06 4.73
C ILE A 118 26.53 -4.89 3.74
N ASN A 119 27.23 -3.81 4.06
CA ASN A 119 27.37 -2.66 3.17
C ASN A 119 27.97 -3.07 1.81
N GLU A 120 29.01 -3.91 1.78
CA GLU A 120 29.56 -4.38 0.52
C GLU A 120 28.57 -5.25 -0.27
N CYS A 121 27.69 -6.01 0.38
CA CYS A 121 26.63 -6.75 -0.32
C CYS A 121 25.61 -5.81 -0.97
N VAL A 122 25.17 -4.77 -0.23
CA VAL A 122 24.27 -3.75 -0.78
C VAL A 122 24.95 -2.99 -1.92
N ARG A 123 26.24 -2.64 -1.78
CA ARG A 123 27.05 -2.00 -2.82
C ARG A 123 27.12 -2.87 -4.08
N ALA A 124 27.43 -4.16 -3.90
CA ALA A 124 27.50 -5.11 -5.01
C ALA A 124 26.15 -5.20 -5.76
N ALA A 125 25.02 -5.24 -5.03
CA ALA A 125 23.69 -5.22 -5.65
C ALA A 125 23.43 -3.92 -6.43
N ALA A 126 23.68 -2.76 -5.81
CA ALA A 126 23.51 -1.45 -6.44
C ALA A 126 24.34 -1.31 -7.73
N GLU A 127 25.55 -1.87 -7.75
CA GLU A 127 26.46 -1.84 -8.90
C GLU A 127 26.27 -3.01 -9.88
N GLY A 128 25.34 -3.94 -9.63
CA GLY A 128 25.12 -5.12 -10.46
C GLY A 128 26.26 -6.14 -10.44
N ARG A 129 27.11 -6.12 -9.40
CA ARG A 129 28.20 -7.09 -9.17
C ARG A 129 27.70 -8.32 -8.43
N SER A 130 28.48 -9.40 -8.49
CA SER A 130 28.26 -10.56 -7.62
C SER A 130 28.50 -10.19 -6.15
N VAL A 131 27.65 -10.71 -5.27
CA VAL A 131 27.84 -10.59 -3.81
C VAL A 131 29.18 -11.22 -3.39
N PRO A 132 29.86 -10.67 -2.36
CA PRO A 132 31.13 -11.21 -1.88
C PRO A 132 31.03 -12.68 -1.47
N ASP A 133 32.00 -13.51 -1.89
CA ASP A 133 32.10 -14.92 -1.48
C ASP A 133 32.23 -15.12 0.04
N SER A 134 32.64 -14.06 0.75
CA SER A 134 32.73 -14.07 2.21
C SER A 134 31.38 -13.89 2.92
N PHE A 135 30.33 -13.46 2.21
CA PHE A 135 28.98 -13.33 2.76
C PHE A 135 28.25 -14.68 2.72
N PRO A 136 27.74 -15.20 3.85
CA PRO A 136 26.99 -16.46 3.88
C PRO A 136 25.70 -16.35 3.07
N ARG A 137 25.52 -17.20 2.05
CA ARG A 137 24.36 -17.13 1.15
C ARG A 137 23.04 -17.28 1.91
N GLU A 138 23.02 -18.07 2.97
CA GLU A 138 21.84 -18.32 3.78
C GLU A 138 21.29 -17.03 4.44
N LEU A 139 22.14 -16.03 4.67
CA LEU A 139 21.75 -14.74 5.25
C LEU A 139 21.19 -13.76 4.22
N LEU A 140 21.29 -14.04 2.92
CA LEU A 140 20.73 -13.16 1.87
C LEU A 140 19.20 -13.05 1.97
N GLY A 141 18.54 -14.08 2.51
CA GLY A 141 17.10 -14.05 2.77
C GLY A 141 16.68 -13.01 3.81
N ALA A 142 17.58 -12.52 4.66
CA ALA A 142 17.28 -11.49 5.66
C ALA A 142 16.95 -10.14 5.03
N PHE A 143 17.45 -9.88 3.82
CA PHE A 143 17.08 -8.69 3.03
C PHE A 143 15.60 -8.70 2.63
N ASP A 144 14.88 -9.83 2.72
CA ASP A 144 13.42 -9.84 2.50
C ASP A 144 12.68 -8.99 3.55
N GLY A 145 13.23 -8.89 4.77
CA GLY A 145 12.71 -8.03 5.83
C GLY A 145 13.34 -6.64 5.90
N PHE A 146 14.62 -6.48 5.53
CA PHE A 146 15.31 -5.19 5.60
C PHE A 146 15.02 -4.33 4.37
N GLY A 147 14.43 -3.15 4.57
CA GLY A 147 13.99 -2.28 3.47
C GLY A 147 12.64 -2.70 2.89
N ARG A 148 11.84 -3.50 3.62
CA ARG A 148 10.55 -4.02 3.13
C ARG A 148 9.47 -2.95 3.13
N HIS A 149 9.49 -2.04 4.10
CA HIS A 149 8.49 -0.98 4.26
C HIS A 149 8.86 0.30 3.49
N LEU A 150 9.92 0.23 2.66
CA LEU A 150 10.29 1.27 1.72
C LEU A 150 9.43 1.13 0.45
N LYS A 151 8.84 2.23 0.00
CA LYS A 151 8.13 2.33 -1.28
C LYS A 151 9.12 2.17 -2.45
N ASN A 152 8.58 1.97 -3.65
CA ASN A 152 9.39 1.71 -4.86
C ASN A 152 10.36 2.85 -5.22
N ASP A 153 10.02 4.08 -4.87
CA ASP A 153 10.82 5.29 -5.05
C ASP A 153 11.66 5.67 -3.82
N GLU A 154 11.63 4.84 -2.77
CA GLU A 154 12.34 5.05 -1.52
C GLU A 154 13.59 4.19 -1.42
N SER A 155 14.55 4.66 -0.62
CA SER A 155 15.79 3.92 -0.34
C SER A 155 16.37 4.29 1.02
N VAL A 156 17.24 3.43 1.53
CA VAL A 156 18.08 3.73 2.69
C VAL A 156 19.55 3.65 2.29
N GLU A 157 20.27 4.76 2.45
CA GLU A 157 21.72 4.82 2.25
C GLU A 157 22.43 4.47 3.56
N LEU A 158 23.34 3.50 3.53
CA LEU A 158 23.99 2.95 4.72
C LEU A 158 25.39 3.54 4.90
N ARG A 159 25.51 4.72 5.51
CA ARG A 159 26.82 5.38 5.67
C ARG A 159 27.66 4.74 6.79
N PRO A 160 28.85 4.20 6.50
CA PRO A 160 29.80 3.76 7.52
C PRO A 160 30.25 4.90 8.44
N PRO A 161 30.85 4.60 9.60
CA PRO A 161 31.40 5.63 10.48
C PRO A 161 32.50 6.42 9.79
N GLY A 162 32.38 7.75 9.81
CA GLY A 162 33.38 8.65 9.22
C GLY A 162 33.31 8.78 7.70
N GLU A 163 32.32 8.17 7.05
CA GLU A 163 32.06 8.32 5.61
C GLU A 163 30.81 9.16 5.36
N ASP A 164 30.88 10.07 4.39
CA ASP A 164 29.77 10.94 4.00
C ASP A 164 28.82 10.30 2.98
N CYS A 165 29.21 9.16 2.41
CA CYS A 165 28.39 8.39 1.48
C CYS A 165 28.41 6.89 1.81
N GLY A 166 27.39 6.18 1.37
CA GLY A 166 27.26 4.74 1.54
C GLY A 166 26.49 4.08 0.40
N PRO A 167 26.42 2.74 0.37
CA PRO A 167 25.58 2.03 -0.58
C PRO A 167 24.09 2.24 -0.25
N CYS A 168 23.27 2.35 -1.30
CA CYS A 168 21.82 2.51 -1.18
C CYS A 168 21.11 1.16 -1.32
N LEU A 169 20.22 0.85 -0.38
CA LEU A 169 19.29 -0.26 -0.47
C LEU A 169 17.89 0.29 -0.79
N GLY A 170 17.42 0.06 -2.01
CA GLY A 170 16.02 0.27 -2.39
C GLY A 170 15.34 -1.04 -2.78
N PHE A 171 14.14 -0.95 -3.35
CA PHE A 171 13.37 -2.11 -3.83
C PHE A 171 14.19 -3.01 -4.77
N LYS A 172 14.89 -2.40 -5.73
CA LYS A 172 15.65 -3.13 -6.76
C LYS A 172 16.79 -3.95 -6.18
N GLU A 173 17.63 -3.34 -5.35
CA GLU A 173 18.80 -3.98 -4.74
C GLU A 173 18.36 -5.09 -3.77
N ARG A 174 17.31 -4.82 -2.99
CA ARG A 174 16.70 -5.80 -2.08
C ARG A 174 16.22 -7.02 -2.85
N LYS A 175 15.41 -6.83 -3.90
CA LYS A 175 14.90 -7.91 -4.75
C LYS A 175 16.04 -8.75 -5.32
N GLN A 176 17.10 -8.11 -5.84
CA GLN A 176 18.27 -8.82 -6.37
C GLN A 176 18.91 -9.73 -5.31
N LEU A 177 19.18 -9.20 -4.11
CA LEU A 177 19.79 -9.96 -3.02
C LEU A 177 18.93 -11.15 -2.59
N VAL A 178 17.63 -10.93 -2.43
CA VAL A 178 16.67 -11.96 -1.99
C VAL A 178 16.55 -13.10 -3.01
N LEU A 179 16.48 -12.77 -4.30
CA LEU A 179 16.29 -13.76 -5.37
C LEU A 179 17.52 -14.62 -5.66
N LEU A 180 18.70 -14.29 -5.10
CA LEU A 180 19.89 -15.14 -5.15
C LEU A 180 19.72 -16.46 -4.37
N THR A 181 18.81 -16.50 -3.39
CA THR A 181 18.55 -17.70 -2.57
C THR A 181 17.09 -18.11 -2.53
N ARG A 182 16.17 -17.22 -2.90
CA ARG A 182 14.73 -17.50 -2.92
C ARG A 182 14.15 -17.45 -4.32
N THR A 183 13.02 -18.11 -4.50
CA THR A 183 12.20 -18.07 -5.72
C THR A 183 11.10 -17.02 -5.67
N ASP A 184 10.94 -16.38 -4.50
CA ASP A 184 9.93 -15.36 -4.23
C ASP A 184 10.53 -14.24 -3.39
N TYR A 185 9.83 -13.10 -3.38
CA TYR A 185 10.15 -11.96 -2.54
C TYR A 185 8.87 -11.29 -2.05
N ARG A 186 8.98 -10.50 -0.97
CA ARG A 186 7.87 -9.68 -0.47
C ARG A 186 8.02 -8.22 -0.84
N ALA A 187 6.92 -7.53 -1.04
CA ALA A 187 6.90 -6.08 -1.25
C ALA A 187 5.55 -5.49 -0.88
N GLU A 188 5.52 -4.18 -0.68
CA GLU A 188 4.29 -3.40 -0.55
C GLU A 188 3.43 -3.55 -1.81
N VAL A 189 2.11 -3.61 -1.61
CA VAL A 189 1.09 -3.71 -2.65
C VAL A 189 -0.06 -2.78 -2.35
N GLU A 190 -0.60 -2.18 -3.40
CA GLU A 190 -1.89 -1.50 -3.40
C GLU A 190 -2.74 -2.14 -4.50
N LEU A 191 -3.91 -2.66 -4.11
CA LEU A 191 -4.81 -3.36 -5.00
C LEU A 191 -6.19 -2.71 -4.92
N VAL A 192 -6.83 -2.51 -6.07
CA VAL A 192 -8.24 -2.11 -6.15
C VAL A 192 -8.99 -3.08 -7.04
N GLY A 193 -10.06 -3.68 -6.54
CA GLY A 193 -10.82 -4.68 -7.29
C GLY A 193 -12.15 -5.03 -6.65
N ARG A 194 -12.83 -6.05 -7.17
CA ARG A 194 -14.10 -6.55 -6.61
C ARG A 194 -13.85 -7.71 -5.68
N ALA A 195 -14.45 -7.70 -4.50
CA ALA A 195 -14.47 -8.89 -3.66
C ALA A 195 -15.41 -9.94 -4.28
N VAL A 196 -14.91 -11.15 -4.51
CA VAL A 196 -15.67 -12.20 -5.23
C VAL A 196 -16.00 -13.43 -4.38
N ALA A 197 -15.23 -13.70 -3.33
CA ALA A 197 -15.46 -14.85 -2.44
C ALA A 197 -14.77 -14.67 -1.09
N ILE A 198 -15.34 -15.29 -0.04
CA ILE A 198 -14.71 -15.53 1.26
C ILE A 198 -14.43 -17.03 1.37
N GLY A 199 -13.27 -17.41 1.90
CA GLY A 199 -12.92 -18.80 2.19
C GLY A 199 -13.89 -19.46 3.18
N THR A 200 -14.10 -20.77 3.08
CA THR A 200 -15.07 -21.50 3.91
C THR A 200 -14.80 -21.38 5.41
N ASP A 201 -13.52 -21.27 5.79
CA ASP A 201 -13.08 -21.09 7.17
C ASP A 201 -13.00 -19.61 7.60
N LYS A 202 -13.37 -18.69 6.70
CA LYS A 202 -13.33 -17.23 6.88
C LYS A 202 -11.93 -16.68 7.22
N SER A 203 -10.89 -17.37 6.78
CA SER A 203 -9.49 -16.94 6.98
C SER A 203 -8.95 -16.09 5.84
N ASP A 204 -9.60 -16.14 4.67
CA ASP A 204 -9.20 -15.38 3.48
C ASP A 204 -10.41 -14.91 2.67
N PHE A 205 -10.14 -13.99 1.75
CA PHE A 205 -11.06 -13.56 0.70
C PHE A 205 -10.31 -13.35 -0.62
N ARG A 206 -11.05 -13.28 -1.72
CA ARG A 206 -10.51 -13.09 -3.07
C ARG A 206 -10.95 -11.77 -3.67
N ILE A 207 -10.00 -11.04 -4.23
CA ILE A 207 -10.22 -9.82 -5.01
C ILE A 207 -9.97 -10.14 -6.49
N GLU A 208 -10.93 -9.81 -7.34
CA GLU A 208 -10.76 -9.77 -8.79
C GLU A 208 -10.36 -8.35 -9.21
N LEU A 209 -9.17 -8.22 -9.82
CA LEU A 209 -8.65 -6.97 -10.36
C LEU A 209 -9.26 -6.66 -11.73
N ASP A 210 -9.16 -5.42 -12.21
CA ASP A 210 -9.65 -5.02 -13.53
C ASP A 210 -8.98 -5.79 -14.69
N SER A 211 -7.80 -6.37 -14.45
CA SER A 211 -7.13 -7.28 -15.39
C SER A 211 -7.77 -8.66 -15.48
N GLY A 212 -8.82 -8.94 -14.69
CA GLY A 212 -9.44 -10.26 -14.52
C GLY A 212 -8.64 -11.22 -13.63
N ARG A 213 -7.48 -10.77 -13.12
CA ARG A 213 -6.63 -11.60 -12.25
C ARG A 213 -7.21 -11.63 -10.83
N VAL A 214 -7.29 -12.82 -10.24
CA VAL A 214 -7.80 -13.02 -8.89
C VAL A 214 -6.65 -13.17 -7.89
N VAL A 215 -6.67 -12.38 -6.82
CA VAL A 215 -5.66 -12.37 -5.76
C VAL A 215 -6.29 -12.74 -4.43
N THR A 216 -5.67 -13.67 -3.71
CA THR A 216 -6.09 -14.06 -2.35
C THR A 216 -5.49 -13.11 -1.32
N CYS A 217 -6.34 -12.65 -0.40
CA CYS A 217 -5.98 -11.74 0.69
C CYS A 217 -6.40 -12.34 2.04
N PRO A 218 -5.62 -12.16 3.12
CA PRO A 218 -6.03 -12.63 4.44
C PRO A 218 -7.28 -11.88 4.90
N LEU A 219 -8.17 -12.56 5.62
CA LEU A 219 -9.37 -11.97 6.20
C LEU A 219 -9.26 -11.97 7.72
N ASP A 220 -9.47 -10.81 8.34
CA ASP A 220 -9.61 -10.71 9.78
C ASP A 220 -11.08 -10.54 10.19
N ALA A 221 -11.37 -10.80 11.47
CA ALA A 221 -12.73 -10.74 11.98
C ALA A 221 -13.33 -9.32 11.95
N ARG A 222 -12.50 -8.27 11.84
CA ARG A 222 -12.96 -6.87 11.79
C ARG A 222 -13.49 -6.54 10.40
N SER A 223 -12.82 -7.03 9.36
CA SER A 223 -13.10 -6.75 7.95
C SER A 223 -14.11 -7.71 7.34
N GLU A 224 -14.42 -8.84 7.98
CA GLU A 224 -15.38 -9.84 7.47
C GLU A 224 -16.73 -9.24 7.05
N ARG A 225 -17.30 -8.36 7.87
CA ARG A 225 -18.60 -7.72 7.58
C ARG A 225 -18.53 -6.84 6.35
N GLU A 226 -17.48 -6.04 6.26
CA GLU A 226 -17.25 -5.11 5.16
C GLU A 226 -17.04 -5.87 3.83
N ILE A 227 -16.19 -6.89 3.83
CA ILE A 227 -15.97 -7.75 2.66
C ILE A 227 -17.23 -8.52 2.26
N THR A 228 -18.03 -8.97 3.23
CA THR A 228 -19.33 -9.62 2.93
C THR A 228 -20.27 -8.65 2.22
N ALA A 229 -20.36 -7.41 2.68
CA ALA A 229 -21.16 -6.38 2.02
C ALA A 229 -20.63 -6.08 0.61
N ALA A 230 -19.30 -5.96 0.45
CA ALA A 230 -18.67 -5.75 -0.85
C ALA A 230 -18.93 -6.89 -1.85
N ILE A 231 -19.03 -8.14 -1.39
CA ILE A 231 -19.41 -9.29 -2.24
C ILE A 231 -20.89 -9.22 -2.64
N GLN A 232 -21.77 -8.87 -1.70
CA GLN A 232 -23.20 -8.77 -1.94
C GLN A 232 -23.54 -7.66 -2.93
N ASP A 233 -22.83 -6.53 -2.84
CA ASP A 233 -23.01 -5.37 -3.71
C ASP A 233 -21.79 -5.13 -4.62
N ARG A 234 -21.27 -6.21 -5.23
CA ARG A 234 -20.04 -6.18 -6.05
C ARG A 234 -20.14 -5.36 -7.34
N THR A 235 -21.34 -4.89 -7.69
CA THR A 235 -21.57 -4.00 -8.84
C THR A 235 -21.26 -2.55 -8.49
N ARG A 236 -21.47 -2.15 -7.23
CA ARG A 236 -21.21 -0.81 -6.71
C ARG A 236 -19.93 -0.75 -5.89
N LEU A 237 -19.68 -1.77 -5.07
CA LEU A 237 -18.59 -1.77 -4.10
C LEU A 237 -17.34 -2.43 -4.68
N ARG A 238 -16.24 -1.70 -4.61
CA ARG A 238 -14.87 -2.19 -4.80
C ARG A 238 -14.16 -2.20 -3.46
N VAL A 239 -13.07 -2.94 -3.38
CA VAL A 239 -12.22 -3.00 -2.19
C VAL A 239 -10.82 -2.55 -2.59
N ARG A 240 -10.28 -1.62 -1.81
CA ARG A 240 -8.89 -1.21 -1.82
C ARG A 240 -8.14 -1.91 -0.69
N VAL A 241 -7.02 -2.54 -1.01
CA VAL A 241 -6.16 -3.24 -0.06
C VAL A 241 -4.74 -2.70 -0.20
N GLU A 242 -4.20 -2.21 0.91
CA GLU A 242 -2.79 -1.86 1.06
C GLU A 242 -2.13 -2.84 2.06
N GLY A 243 -0.90 -3.25 1.77
CA GLY A 243 -0.07 -4.02 2.69
C GLY A 243 1.04 -4.80 2.01
N THR A 244 1.44 -5.94 2.57
CA THR A 244 2.56 -6.75 2.03
C THR A 244 2.07 -7.94 1.19
N GLY A 245 2.52 -8.01 -0.06
CA GLY A 245 2.30 -9.12 -1.00
C GLY A 245 3.52 -10.01 -1.23
N ARG A 246 3.29 -11.26 -1.63
CA ARG A 246 4.32 -12.21 -2.08
C ARG A 246 4.34 -12.31 -3.61
N PHE A 247 5.51 -12.06 -4.18
CA PHE A 247 5.76 -12.05 -5.62
C PHE A 247 6.70 -13.19 -6.02
N ASP A 248 6.47 -13.73 -7.21
CA ASP A 248 7.42 -14.65 -7.84
C ASP A 248 8.58 -13.90 -8.55
N ARG A 249 9.47 -14.64 -9.22
CA ARG A 249 10.58 -14.06 -9.99
C ARG A 249 10.15 -13.23 -11.20
N ALA A 250 8.92 -13.41 -11.68
CA ALA A 250 8.35 -12.70 -12.82
C ALA A 250 7.53 -11.47 -12.39
N ASP A 251 7.66 -11.04 -11.14
CA ASP A 251 6.94 -9.91 -10.53
C ASP A 251 5.43 -10.09 -10.54
N THR A 252 4.98 -11.34 -10.56
CA THR A 252 3.56 -11.67 -10.45
C THR A 252 3.20 -11.84 -8.98
N LEU A 253 2.25 -11.02 -8.52
CA LEU A 253 1.68 -11.14 -7.18
C LEU A 253 0.92 -12.46 -7.06
N GLY A 254 1.40 -13.35 -6.18
CA GLY A 254 0.72 -14.61 -5.88
C GLY A 254 -0.39 -14.45 -4.84
N ARG A 255 -0.11 -13.72 -3.76
CA ARG A 255 -1.09 -13.43 -2.68
C ARG A 255 -0.68 -12.22 -1.87
N VAL A 256 -1.66 -11.60 -1.21
CA VAL A 256 -1.41 -10.72 -0.07
C VAL A 256 -1.14 -11.59 1.17
N GLU A 257 -0.15 -11.23 1.96
CA GLU A 257 0.22 -11.93 3.21
C GLU A 257 -0.21 -11.15 4.45
N GLN A 258 -0.19 -9.83 4.38
CA GLN A 258 -0.58 -8.92 5.44
C GLN A 258 -1.32 -7.74 4.81
N ILE A 259 -2.41 -7.33 5.46
CA ILE A 259 -3.17 -6.13 5.12
C ILE A 259 -2.90 -5.12 6.22
N ASP A 260 -2.48 -3.94 5.82
CA ASP A 260 -2.25 -2.80 6.71
C ASP A 260 -3.45 -1.84 6.67
N GLU A 261 -4.03 -1.65 5.48
CA GLU A 261 -5.25 -0.86 5.28
C GLU A 261 -6.22 -1.56 4.33
N LEU A 262 -7.50 -1.49 4.66
CA LEU A 262 -8.60 -2.01 3.86
C LEU A 262 -9.71 -0.99 3.86
N GLU A 263 -10.21 -0.67 2.67
CA GLU A 263 -11.29 0.29 2.48
C GLU A 263 -12.23 -0.21 1.38
N THR A 264 -13.54 -0.08 1.63
CA THR A 264 -14.54 -0.25 0.58
C THR A 264 -14.78 1.07 -0.15
N ILE A 265 -14.65 1.01 -1.47
CA ILE A 265 -14.90 2.11 -2.38
C ILE A 265 -16.29 1.94 -2.97
N ASP A 266 -17.13 2.94 -2.75
CA ASP A 266 -18.42 3.06 -3.40
C ASP A 266 -18.29 3.82 -4.72
N THR A 267 -18.28 3.08 -5.82
CA THR A 267 -18.05 3.64 -7.15
C THR A 267 -19.16 4.59 -7.62
N LEU A 268 -20.38 4.43 -7.09
CA LEU A 268 -21.48 5.36 -7.35
C LEU A 268 -21.22 6.71 -6.68
N GLU A 269 -20.84 6.68 -5.40
CA GLU A 269 -20.55 7.90 -4.66
C GLU A 269 -19.32 8.64 -5.21
N GLU A 270 -18.27 7.93 -5.60
CA GLU A 270 -17.12 8.55 -6.28
C GLU A 270 -17.55 9.27 -7.55
N ARG A 271 -18.35 8.61 -8.39
CA ARG A 271 -18.80 9.21 -9.64
C ARG A 271 -19.69 10.42 -9.41
N LEU A 272 -20.65 10.33 -8.48
CA LEU A 272 -21.50 11.47 -8.13
C LEU A 272 -20.69 12.63 -7.53
N ARG A 273 -19.65 12.35 -6.74
CA ARG A 273 -18.73 13.36 -6.22
C ARG A 273 -17.99 14.08 -7.34
N GLU A 274 -17.47 13.35 -8.33
CA GLU A 274 -16.83 13.93 -9.52
C GLU A 274 -17.78 14.86 -10.27
N LEU A 275 -19.01 14.42 -10.53
CA LEU A 275 -20.03 15.22 -11.21
C LEU A 275 -20.36 16.50 -10.41
N SER A 276 -20.42 16.41 -9.07
CA SER A 276 -20.70 17.56 -8.18
C SER A 276 -19.57 18.62 -8.15
N ALA A 277 -18.34 18.20 -8.48
CA ALA A 277 -17.15 19.05 -8.49
C ALA A 277 -17.00 19.85 -9.78
N LEU A 278 -17.78 19.53 -10.83
CA LEU A 278 -17.74 20.28 -12.09
C LEU A 278 -18.11 21.75 -11.86
N PRO A 279 -17.28 22.71 -12.33
CA PRO A 279 -17.60 24.12 -12.27
C PRO A 279 -18.63 24.50 -13.35
N ASP A 280 -19.23 25.68 -13.24
CA ASP A 280 -19.93 26.29 -14.37
C ASP A 280 -18.94 26.51 -15.54
N GLY A 281 -19.39 26.31 -16.77
CA GLY A 281 -18.53 26.46 -17.95
C GLY A 281 -17.68 25.22 -18.28
N TRP A 282 -17.94 24.07 -17.66
CA TRP A 282 -17.13 22.84 -17.82
C TRP A 282 -17.12 22.27 -19.26
N LEU A 283 -18.08 22.67 -20.11
CA LEU A 283 -18.20 22.22 -21.49
C LEU A 283 -17.90 23.37 -22.45
N ASP A 284 -16.61 23.59 -22.74
CA ASP A 284 -16.12 24.64 -23.65
C ASP A 284 -16.68 26.05 -23.35
N GLY A 285 -16.82 26.38 -22.06
CA GLY A 285 -17.41 27.64 -21.59
C GLY A 285 -18.94 27.63 -21.47
N GLY A 286 -19.60 26.55 -21.90
CA GLY A 286 -20.98 26.20 -21.57
C GLY A 286 -21.06 25.13 -20.46
N GLY A 287 -22.26 24.59 -20.21
CA GLY A 287 -22.46 23.58 -19.17
C GLY A 287 -22.71 24.19 -17.79
N THR A 288 -23.81 23.79 -17.19
CA THR A 288 -24.26 24.26 -15.87
C THR A 288 -23.76 23.29 -14.80
N ARG A 289 -23.27 23.83 -13.68
CA ARG A 289 -22.92 23.02 -12.51
C ARG A 289 -24.15 22.29 -11.98
N ILE A 290 -23.98 21.02 -11.64
CA ILE A 290 -25.02 20.23 -10.98
C ILE A 290 -25.12 20.69 -9.52
N SER A 291 -26.32 21.09 -9.09
CA SER A 291 -26.53 21.56 -7.72
C SER A 291 -26.39 20.41 -6.71
N PRO A 292 -25.97 20.67 -5.45
CA PRO A 292 -25.92 19.63 -4.42
C PRO A 292 -27.25 18.92 -4.20
N GLN A 293 -28.38 19.63 -4.35
CA GLN A 293 -29.72 19.06 -4.23
C GLN A 293 -30.05 18.09 -5.37
N ASN A 294 -29.58 18.38 -6.59
CA ASN A 294 -29.77 17.54 -7.75
C ASN A 294 -28.91 16.26 -7.67
N VAL A 295 -27.68 16.39 -7.16
CA VAL A 295 -26.81 15.23 -6.88
C VAL A 295 -27.47 14.32 -5.85
N GLU A 296 -28.04 14.88 -4.78
CA GLU A 296 -28.77 14.10 -3.77
C GLU A 296 -29.96 13.35 -4.36
N LYS A 297 -30.76 14.04 -5.17
CA LYS A 297 -31.91 13.42 -5.83
C LYS A 297 -31.50 12.32 -6.80
N ALA A 298 -30.40 12.49 -7.53
CA ALA A 298 -29.85 11.44 -8.39
C ALA A 298 -29.38 10.23 -7.58
N ARG A 299 -28.68 10.46 -6.46
CA ARG A 299 -28.25 9.41 -5.54
C ARG A 299 -29.43 8.59 -5.06
N GLU A 300 -30.47 9.24 -4.52
CA GLU A 300 -31.66 8.57 -3.99
C GLU A 300 -32.35 7.68 -5.05
N ILE A 301 -32.42 8.14 -6.30
CA ILE A 301 -33.01 7.37 -7.40
C ILE A 301 -32.13 6.17 -7.75
N LEU A 302 -30.83 6.40 -7.96
CA LEU A 302 -29.88 5.35 -8.36
C LEU A 302 -29.72 4.29 -7.28
N ASP A 303 -29.64 4.68 -6.00
CA ASP A 303 -29.58 3.75 -4.87
C ASP A 303 -30.80 2.81 -4.83
N GLN A 304 -31.99 3.36 -5.04
CA GLN A 304 -33.22 2.57 -5.05
C GLN A 304 -33.29 1.62 -6.25
N LEU A 305 -32.80 2.04 -7.42
CA LEU A 305 -32.76 1.19 -8.62
C LEU A 305 -31.75 0.03 -8.45
N LEU A 306 -30.52 0.34 -8.03
CA LEU A 306 -29.46 -0.65 -7.85
C LEU A 306 -29.81 -1.62 -6.70
N GLY A 307 -30.26 -1.10 -5.56
CA GLY A 307 -30.77 -1.91 -4.45
C GLY A 307 -32.01 -2.74 -4.80
N GLY A 308 -32.74 -2.31 -5.84
CA GLY A 308 -33.87 -3.02 -6.44
C GLY A 308 -33.49 -4.13 -7.43
N GLY A 309 -32.19 -4.37 -7.67
CA GLY A 309 -31.67 -5.45 -8.54
C GLY A 309 -31.34 -5.03 -9.98
N VAL A 310 -31.42 -3.72 -10.29
CA VAL A 310 -30.95 -3.18 -11.57
C VAL A 310 -29.43 -3.27 -11.58
N ASN A 311 -28.89 -4.15 -12.42
CA ASN A 311 -27.47 -4.43 -12.57
C ASN A 311 -27.17 -4.68 -14.05
N PRO A 312 -25.97 -4.32 -14.55
CA PRO A 312 -24.85 -3.70 -13.82
C PRO A 312 -25.11 -2.23 -13.42
N MET A 313 -24.17 -1.64 -12.68
CA MET A 313 -24.17 -0.20 -12.40
C MET A 313 -24.08 0.59 -13.72
N PRO A 314 -24.84 1.69 -13.89
CA PRO A 314 -24.78 2.51 -15.09
C PRO A 314 -23.48 3.31 -15.18
N HIS A 315 -23.13 3.71 -16.41
CA HIS A 315 -22.24 4.84 -16.63
C HIS A 315 -22.99 6.14 -16.35
N LEU A 316 -22.39 7.05 -15.59
CA LEU A 316 -23.00 8.35 -15.28
C LEU A 316 -22.28 9.47 -16.00
N TYR A 317 -23.04 10.41 -16.57
CA TYR A 317 -22.52 11.57 -17.29
C TYR A 317 -23.23 12.86 -16.85
N PRO A 318 -22.53 14.00 -16.82
CA PRO A 318 -23.16 15.30 -16.63
C PRO A 318 -23.89 15.72 -17.90
N ARG A 319 -25.04 16.40 -17.75
CA ARG A 319 -25.72 17.06 -18.87
C ARG A 319 -25.43 18.57 -18.88
N PRO A 320 -25.39 19.23 -20.05
CA PRO A 320 -25.09 20.66 -20.15
C PRO A 320 -26.07 21.58 -19.39
N ASP A 321 -27.29 21.11 -19.16
CA ASP A 321 -28.37 21.78 -18.43
C ASP A 321 -28.29 21.60 -16.90
N GLY A 322 -27.26 20.93 -16.38
CA GLY A 322 -27.14 20.61 -14.95
C GLY A 322 -27.92 19.36 -14.52
N GLY A 323 -28.38 18.56 -15.49
CA GLY A 323 -28.89 17.21 -15.32
C GLY A 323 -27.81 16.14 -15.15
N ILE A 324 -28.25 14.90 -14.91
CA ILE A 324 -27.40 13.70 -14.87
C ILE A 324 -28.01 12.66 -15.81
N GLN A 325 -27.16 11.98 -16.56
CA GLN A 325 -27.54 10.89 -17.45
C GLN A 325 -26.92 9.58 -16.95
N ALA A 326 -27.71 8.52 -16.91
CA ALA A 326 -27.28 7.17 -16.56
C ALA A 326 -27.49 6.24 -17.75
N GLU A 327 -26.48 5.47 -18.12
CA GLU A 327 -26.51 4.60 -19.30
C GLU A 327 -26.20 3.15 -18.93
N TRP A 328 -26.99 2.23 -19.47
CA TRP A 328 -26.80 0.78 -19.36
C TRP A 328 -26.72 0.14 -20.74
N SER A 329 -25.80 -0.81 -20.88
CA SER A 329 -25.79 -1.76 -22.00
C SER A 329 -26.38 -3.09 -21.54
N PHE A 330 -27.58 -3.40 -22.02
CA PHE A 330 -28.26 -4.68 -21.82
C PHE A 330 -28.44 -5.38 -23.18
N PRO A 331 -27.40 -6.05 -23.72
CA PRO A 331 -27.44 -6.54 -25.10
C PRO A 331 -28.74 -7.31 -25.42
N PRO A 332 -29.48 -6.91 -26.49
CA PRO A 332 -29.10 -5.96 -27.54
C PRO A 332 -29.49 -4.49 -27.29
N TRP A 333 -30.00 -4.13 -26.12
CA TRP A 333 -30.46 -2.79 -25.79
C TRP A 333 -29.35 -1.89 -25.24
N GLU A 334 -29.30 -0.65 -25.71
CA GLU A 334 -28.65 0.45 -25.01
C GLU A 334 -29.74 1.33 -24.39
N VAL A 335 -29.65 1.57 -23.09
CA VAL A 335 -30.68 2.27 -22.31
C VAL A 335 -30.10 3.51 -21.66
N THR A 336 -30.75 4.65 -21.87
CA THR A 336 -30.43 5.95 -21.28
C THR A 336 -31.54 6.38 -20.33
N LEU A 337 -31.17 6.80 -19.13
CA LEU A 337 -32.04 7.46 -18.17
C LEU A 337 -31.51 8.87 -17.93
N ALA A 338 -32.26 9.87 -18.39
CA ALA A 338 -31.90 11.27 -18.28
C ALA A 338 -32.71 11.94 -17.16
N LEU A 339 -32.01 12.39 -16.11
CA LEU A 339 -32.58 13.12 -14.97
C LEU A 339 -32.60 14.61 -15.28
N ASP A 340 -33.78 15.15 -15.57
CA ASP A 340 -33.96 16.58 -15.87
C ASP A 340 -34.57 17.31 -14.66
N PHE A 341 -33.69 18.00 -13.93
CA PHE A 341 -34.07 18.75 -12.73
C PHE A 341 -34.73 20.09 -13.04
N ALA A 342 -34.55 20.65 -14.23
CA ALA A 342 -35.16 21.92 -14.60
C ALA A 342 -36.67 21.74 -14.84
N VAL A 343 -37.05 20.68 -15.56
CA VAL A 343 -38.47 20.36 -15.81
C VAL A 343 -39.06 19.34 -14.85
N GLN A 344 -38.28 18.84 -13.89
CA GLN A 344 -38.67 17.86 -12.88
C GLN A 344 -39.18 16.52 -13.46
N LYS A 345 -38.46 16.02 -14.46
CA LYS A 345 -38.79 14.78 -15.19
C LYS A 345 -37.63 13.80 -15.24
N VAL A 346 -37.97 12.54 -15.50
CA VAL A 346 -37.06 11.49 -15.94
C VAL A 346 -37.47 11.07 -17.34
N VAL A 347 -36.52 11.00 -18.25
CA VAL A 347 -36.72 10.46 -19.60
C VAL A 347 -35.95 9.15 -19.70
N LEU A 348 -36.63 8.09 -20.10
CA LEU A 348 -36.04 6.79 -20.43
C LEU A 348 -36.08 6.62 -21.93
N GLU A 349 -34.95 6.25 -22.52
CA GLU A 349 -34.81 5.91 -23.93
C GLU A 349 -34.08 4.58 -24.01
N ALA A 350 -34.60 3.62 -24.78
CA ALA A 350 -33.93 2.36 -25.05
C ALA A 350 -33.94 2.09 -26.56
N SER A 351 -32.79 1.73 -27.11
CA SER A 351 -32.61 1.41 -28.52
C SER A 351 -32.00 0.03 -28.68
N ASP A 352 -32.62 -0.83 -29.48
CA ASP A 352 -32.09 -2.14 -29.86
C ASP A 352 -31.11 -1.97 -31.03
N VAL A 353 -29.82 -2.20 -30.77
CA VAL A 353 -28.75 -2.00 -31.77
C VAL A 353 -28.82 -2.98 -32.94
N SER A 354 -29.63 -4.03 -32.86
CA SER A 354 -29.77 -5.08 -33.86
C SER A 354 -31.04 -4.96 -34.70
N SER A 355 -32.13 -4.43 -34.14
CA SER A 355 -33.45 -4.42 -34.77
C SER A 355 -34.00 -3.02 -35.08
N ASP A 356 -33.31 -1.95 -34.65
CA ASP A 356 -33.75 -0.55 -34.78
C ASP A 356 -35.06 -0.27 -34.00
N GLU A 357 -35.42 -1.16 -33.06
CA GLU A 357 -36.55 -0.97 -32.16
C GLU A 357 -36.19 0.07 -31.08
N GLU A 358 -37.12 0.99 -30.82
CA GLU A 358 -36.95 2.05 -29.82
C GLU A 358 -38.12 2.07 -28.84
N HIS A 359 -37.79 2.33 -27.57
CA HIS A 359 -38.76 2.56 -26.50
C HIS A 359 -38.42 3.86 -25.79
N GLU A 360 -39.44 4.68 -25.55
CA GLU A 360 -39.30 5.93 -24.81
C GLU A 360 -40.39 6.05 -23.76
N GLU A 361 -40.02 6.49 -22.56
CA GLU A 361 -40.96 6.77 -21.47
C GLU A 361 -40.56 8.05 -20.72
N GLU A 362 -41.51 8.97 -20.55
CA GLU A 362 -41.35 10.16 -19.71
C GLU A 362 -42.11 10.01 -18.38
N LEU A 363 -41.43 10.24 -17.27
CA LEU A 363 -42.02 10.19 -15.93
C LEU A 363 -41.76 11.49 -15.15
N LEU A 364 -42.66 11.83 -14.25
CA LEU A 364 -42.47 12.96 -13.33
C LEU A 364 -41.75 12.51 -12.07
N PHE A 365 -40.84 13.33 -11.54
CA PHE A 365 -40.19 13.01 -10.25
C PHE A 365 -41.16 12.85 -9.07
N GLN A 366 -42.35 13.44 -9.17
CA GLN A 366 -43.38 13.41 -8.13
C GLN A 366 -44.27 12.17 -8.22
N ASP A 367 -44.10 11.34 -9.25
CA ASP A 367 -44.85 10.10 -9.39
C ASP A 367 -44.48 9.14 -8.24
N GLN A 368 -45.48 8.71 -7.46
CA GLN A 368 -45.28 7.80 -6.34
C GLN A 368 -44.79 6.41 -6.79
N ALA A 369 -45.05 6.03 -8.05
CA ALA A 369 -44.60 4.79 -8.64
C ALA A 369 -43.33 4.97 -9.50
N LEU A 370 -42.65 6.13 -9.43
CA LEU A 370 -41.48 6.44 -10.26
C LEU A 370 -40.46 5.29 -10.28
N ILE A 371 -39.96 4.89 -9.11
CA ILE A 371 -38.93 3.86 -8.99
C ILE A 371 -39.41 2.51 -9.52
N GLU A 372 -40.67 2.15 -9.25
CA GLU A 372 -41.24 0.88 -9.73
C GLU A 372 -41.32 0.85 -11.26
N LYS A 373 -41.77 1.93 -11.88
CA LYS A 373 -41.85 2.07 -13.34
C LYS A 373 -40.48 2.08 -13.98
N LEU A 374 -39.55 2.90 -13.47
CA LEU A 374 -38.16 2.95 -13.94
C LEU A 374 -37.52 1.56 -13.90
N ARG A 375 -37.66 0.85 -12.78
CA ARG A 375 -37.14 -0.51 -12.64
C ARG A 375 -37.82 -1.48 -13.61
N SER A 376 -39.14 -1.39 -13.78
CA SER A 376 -39.88 -2.25 -14.72
C SER A 376 -39.37 -2.08 -16.15
N PHE A 377 -39.19 -0.84 -16.60
CA PHE A 377 -38.65 -0.52 -17.92
C PHE A 377 -37.22 -1.07 -18.10
N LEU A 378 -36.33 -0.79 -17.14
CA LEU A 378 -34.94 -1.27 -17.21
C LEU A 378 -34.86 -2.80 -17.22
N MET A 379 -35.75 -3.48 -16.49
CA MET A 379 -35.79 -4.94 -16.45
C MET A 379 -36.42 -5.56 -17.69
N SER A 380 -37.34 -4.88 -18.40
CA SER A 380 -37.85 -5.39 -19.68
C SER A 380 -36.78 -5.43 -20.77
N CYS A 381 -35.89 -4.43 -20.80
CA CYS A 381 -34.73 -4.40 -21.71
C CYS A 381 -33.68 -5.45 -21.36
N ARG A 382 -33.77 -6.07 -20.17
CA ARG A 382 -32.81 -7.08 -19.69
C ARG A 382 -33.22 -8.52 -20.01
N SER A 383 -34.38 -8.76 -20.64
CA SER A 383 -35.01 -10.08 -20.67
C SER A 383 -34.20 -11.18 -21.40
N ASP A 384 -33.62 -12.06 -20.57
CA ASP A 384 -33.18 -13.46 -20.70
C ASP A 384 -32.54 -13.98 -22.01
N GLY A 385 -31.21 -13.85 -22.07
CA GLY A 385 -30.33 -14.81 -22.74
C GLY A 385 -30.22 -16.18 -22.03
N GLN A 386 -31.30 -16.71 -21.44
CA GLN A 386 -31.38 -18.11 -21.03
C GLN A 386 -32.30 -18.87 -21.99
N GLY A 387 -31.76 -19.15 -23.18
CA GLY A 387 -32.31 -20.10 -24.14
C GLY A 387 -31.24 -21.11 -24.54
N SER A 388 -31.35 -22.32 -23.98
CA SER A 388 -30.59 -23.57 -24.20
C SER A 388 -29.37 -23.84 -23.31
#